data_AF-A0A534N7R6-F1
#
_entry.id   AF-A0A534N7R6-F1
#
_cell.length_a   1.000
_cell.length_b   1.000
_cell.length_c   1.000
_cell.angle_alpha   90.00
_cell.angle_beta   90.00
_cell.angle_gamma   90.00
#
_symmetry.space_group_name_H-M   'P 1'
#
loop_
_entity.id
_entity.type
_entity.pdbx_description
1 polymer ?
#
loop_
_entity_poly.entity_id
_entity_poly.type
_entity_poly.pdbx_seq_one_letter_code
_entity_poly.pdbx_strand_id
1 'polypeptide(L)'
;MEYLQEKFAAKILDSHAFRGDDTIVISGAGLREFFRSLKEDPKLDFNFLTDITAVDYLGKKEPRFEVVYHLYSLLLKHRLRIKVPVPEEDPVVESLTPLWRGADWLEREVWDMFGIRFHGHPDLRRILLYEEFQGYPLRKDYPVNQCQPLVPEREVQDTFVDQRSHNKLMQLQHNIGAKSRS
;
A
#
# COMPACT_ATOMS: atom_id res chain seq x y z
N MET A 1 21.10 -0.17 -17.28
CA MET A 1 21.77 -0.79 -16.12
C MET A 1 23.16 -0.25 -15.84
N GLU A 2 24.10 -0.22 -16.80
CA GLU A 2 25.49 0.24 -16.58
C GLU A 2 25.57 1.63 -15.92
N TYR A 3 24.82 2.61 -16.42
CA TYR A 3 24.77 3.96 -15.84
C TYR A 3 24.29 4.00 -14.36
N LEU A 4 23.35 3.12 -13.99
CA LEU A 4 22.87 3.03 -12.61
C LEU A 4 23.93 2.39 -11.70
N GLN A 5 24.62 1.38 -12.19
CA GLN A 5 25.71 0.72 -11.47
C GLN A 5 26.88 1.69 -11.26
N GLU A 6 27.29 2.46 -12.28
CA GLU A 6 28.36 3.46 -12.13
C GLU A 6 27.99 4.56 -11.12
N LYS A 7 26.76 5.08 -11.20
CA LYS A 7 26.33 6.22 -10.37
C LYS A 7 26.00 5.82 -8.92
N PHE A 8 25.52 4.60 -8.70
CA PHE A 8 25.01 4.14 -7.41
C PHE A 8 25.64 2.84 -6.90
N ALA A 9 26.85 2.49 -7.38
CA ALA A 9 27.57 1.27 -7.00
C ALA A 9 27.57 1.02 -5.48
N ALA A 10 27.76 2.06 -4.67
CA ALA A 10 27.84 1.95 -3.22
C ALA A 10 26.53 1.51 -2.53
N LYS A 11 25.36 1.69 -3.19
CA LYS A 11 24.05 1.35 -2.62
C LYS A 11 23.43 0.09 -3.20
N ILE A 12 23.88 -0.35 -4.37
CA ILE A 12 23.34 -1.53 -5.05
C ILE A 12 23.99 -2.77 -4.45
N LEU A 13 23.16 -3.62 -3.82
CA LEU A 13 23.57 -4.90 -3.27
C LEU A 13 23.61 -5.99 -4.34
N ASP A 14 22.63 -5.96 -5.24
CA ASP A 14 22.50 -6.92 -6.33
C ASP A 14 21.75 -6.26 -7.50
N SER A 15 21.99 -6.75 -8.71
CA SER A 15 21.30 -6.28 -9.90
C SER A 15 21.08 -7.45 -10.86
N HIS A 16 19.85 -7.60 -11.34
CA HIS A 16 19.50 -8.61 -12.33
C HIS A 16 18.63 -8.01 -13.43
N ALA A 17 18.86 -8.47 -14.65
CA ALA A 17 18.03 -8.15 -15.80
C ALA A 17 17.44 -9.46 -16.33
N PHE A 18 16.11 -9.55 -16.40
CA PHE A 18 15.43 -10.73 -16.91
C PHE A 18 14.30 -10.34 -17.84
N ARG A 19 14.33 -10.81 -19.10
CA ARG A 19 13.29 -10.55 -20.12
C ARG A 19 12.92 -9.07 -20.28
N GLY A 20 13.91 -8.17 -20.17
CA GLY A 20 13.69 -6.73 -20.24
C GLY A 20 13.01 -6.12 -19.01
N ASP A 21 13.03 -6.83 -17.88
CA ASP A 21 12.81 -6.27 -16.55
C ASP A 21 14.17 -6.07 -15.87
N ASP A 22 14.57 -4.82 -15.74
CA ASP A 22 15.72 -4.41 -14.94
C ASP A 22 15.30 -4.34 -13.48
N THR A 23 16.00 -5.08 -12.62
CA THR A 23 15.76 -5.09 -11.19
C THR A 23 17.06 -4.82 -10.42
N ILE A 24 16.98 -3.93 -9.44
CA ILE A 24 18.08 -3.65 -8.52
C ILE A 24 17.63 -3.92 -7.08
N VAL A 25 18.55 -4.44 -6.29
CA VAL A 25 18.40 -4.58 -4.84
C VAL A 25 19.28 -3.53 -4.19
N ILE A 26 18.72 -2.71 -3.31
CA ILE A 26 19.44 -1.62 -2.65
C ILE A 26 19.31 -1.72 -1.14
N SER A 27 20.28 -1.17 -0.40
CA SER A 27 20.16 -1.00 1.05
C SER A 27 19.10 0.03 1.40
N GLY A 28 18.39 -0.15 2.53
CA GLY A 28 17.36 0.80 2.99
C GLY A 28 17.85 2.18 3.43
N ALA A 29 19.16 2.42 3.53
CA ALA A 29 19.72 3.69 3.99
C ALA A 29 19.69 4.78 2.90
N GLY A 30 19.14 5.96 3.21
CA GLY A 30 19.04 7.12 2.31
C GLY A 30 18.23 6.80 1.05
N LEU A 31 17.08 6.18 1.26
CA LEU A 31 16.20 5.70 0.21
C LEU A 31 15.62 6.89 -0.56
N ARG A 32 15.18 7.93 0.15
CA ARG A 32 14.57 9.13 -0.42
C ARG A 32 15.51 9.87 -1.35
N GLU A 33 16.79 10.04 -1.01
CA GLU A 33 17.75 10.71 -1.90
C GLU A 33 18.01 9.87 -3.17
N PHE A 34 18.04 8.55 -3.03
CA PHE A 34 18.20 7.64 -4.16
C PHE A 34 17.02 7.76 -5.14
N PHE A 35 15.79 7.63 -4.65
CA PHE A 35 14.59 7.78 -5.49
C PHE A 35 14.43 9.18 -6.06
N ARG A 36 14.83 10.23 -5.33
CA ARG A 36 14.87 11.59 -5.85
C ARG A 36 15.81 11.69 -7.06
N SER A 37 17.00 11.11 -6.94
CA SER A 37 17.99 11.11 -8.03
C SER A 37 17.49 10.34 -9.25
N LEU A 38 16.74 9.25 -9.06
CA LEU A 38 16.10 8.50 -10.16
C LEU A 38 15.03 9.33 -10.89
N LYS A 39 14.29 10.15 -10.14
CA LYS A 39 13.24 11.01 -10.68
C LYS A 39 13.80 12.25 -11.39
N GLU A 40 14.81 12.89 -10.81
CA GLU A 40 15.35 14.17 -11.28
C GLU A 40 16.41 14.03 -12.39
N ASP A 41 17.04 12.86 -12.54
CA ASP A 41 18.04 12.64 -13.57
C ASP A 41 17.39 12.56 -14.98
N PRO A 42 17.73 13.46 -15.91
CA PRO A 42 17.14 13.48 -17.25
C PRO A 42 17.38 12.21 -18.08
N LYS A 43 18.42 11.44 -17.74
CA LYS A 43 18.74 10.17 -18.43
C LYS A 43 17.87 9.00 -17.94
N LEU A 44 17.25 9.14 -16.77
CA LEU A 44 16.42 8.11 -16.14
C LEU A 44 14.94 8.51 -16.18
N ASP A 45 14.62 9.74 -15.75
CA ASP A 45 13.29 10.34 -15.80
C ASP A 45 12.18 9.40 -15.32
N PHE A 46 12.36 8.80 -14.14
CA PHE A 46 11.33 7.96 -13.52
C PHE A 46 10.20 8.82 -12.94
N ASN A 47 9.36 9.33 -13.83
CA ASN A 47 8.27 10.25 -13.48
C ASN A 47 7.01 9.53 -12.97
N PHE A 48 6.85 8.23 -13.25
CA PHE A 48 5.66 7.47 -12.85
C PHE A 48 6.02 6.34 -11.87
N LEU A 49 5.49 6.44 -10.65
CA LEU A 49 5.48 5.34 -9.69
C LEU A 49 4.28 4.44 -10.01
N THR A 50 4.55 3.22 -10.46
CA THR A 50 3.52 2.26 -10.85
C THR A 50 2.92 1.55 -9.66
N ASP A 51 3.76 1.06 -8.76
CA ASP A 51 3.32 0.20 -7.67
C ASP A 51 4.36 0.16 -6.53
N ILE A 52 3.89 -0.06 -5.30
CA ILE A 52 4.70 -0.34 -4.11
C ILE A 52 4.04 -1.54 -3.43
N THR A 53 4.77 -2.64 -3.35
CA THR A 53 4.32 -3.86 -2.70
C THR A 53 5.39 -4.38 -1.76
N ALA A 54 5.05 -5.37 -0.94
CA ALA A 54 6.03 -6.08 -0.13
C ALA A 54 5.91 -7.58 -0.33
N VAL A 55 7.02 -8.28 -0.09
CA VAL A 55 7.11 -9.73 -0.15
C VAL A 55 7.65 -10.23 1.18
N ASP A 56 6.97 -11.22 1.74
CA ASP A 56 7.39 -11.91 2.95
C ASP A 56 8.11 -13.23 2.58
N TYR A 57 9.39 -13.30 2.93
CA TYR A 57 10.28 -14.44 2.71
C TYR A 57 10.53 -15.28 3.97
N LEU A 58 9.56 -15.35 4.90
CA LEU A 58 9.63 -16.19 6.09
C LEU A 58 10.25 -17.58 5.82
N GLY A 59 11.40 -17.86 6.47
CA GLY A 59 12.12 -19.13 6.38
C GLY A 59 12.90 -19.38 5.08
N LYS A 60 13.00 -18.39 4.18
CA LYS A 60 13.71 -18.52 2.89
C LYS A 60 14.86 -17.54 2.69
N LYS A 61 14.74 -16.33 3.24
CA LYS A 61 15.73 -15.26 3.05
C LYS A 61 15.76 -14.37 4.29
N GLU A 62 16.96 -13.93 4.66
CA GLU A 62 17.17 -12.85 5.62
C GLU A 62 17.76 -11.64 4.88
N PRO A 63 17.22 -10.42 5.07
CA PRO A 63 16.05 -10.05 5.89
C PRO A 63 14.71 -10.62 5.38
N ARG A 64 13.78 -10.86 6.32
CA ARG A 64 12.45 -11.46 6.06
C ARG A 64 11.60 -10.69 5.04
N PHE A 65 11.49 -9.38 5.19
CA PHE A 65 10.63 -8.57 4.32
C PHE A 65 11.42 -7.96 3.16
N GLU A 66 10.80 -7.83 2.00
CA GLU A 66 11.36 -7.12 0.86
C GLU A 66 10.30 -6.18 0.30
N VAL A 67 10.52 -4.87 0.39
CA VAL A 67 9.65 -3.86 -0.24
C VAL A 67 10.09 -3.69 -1.68
N VAL A 68 9.13 -3.79 -2.60
CA VAL A 68 9.33 -3.76 -4.05
C VAL A 68 8.65 -2.53 -4.62
N TYR A 69 9.43 -1.68 -5.28
CA TYR A 69 8.96 -0.49 -5.97
C TYR A 69 9.03 -0.72 -7.46
N HIS A 70 7.97 -0.38 -8.17
CA HIS A 70 7.91 -0.40 -9.62
C HIS A 70 7.87 1.03 -10.14
N LEU A 71 8.92 1.41 -10.87
CA LEU A 71 9.03 2.70 -11.52
C LEU A 71 8.94 2.56 -13.03
N TYR A 72 8.35 3.56 -13.66
CA TYR A 72 8.26 3.67 -15.10
C TYR A 72 8.63 5.09 -15.54
N SER A 73 9.42 5.18 -16.61
CA SER A 73 9.68 6.45 -17.29
C SER A 73 8.70 6.58 -18.45
N LEU A 74 7.80 7.56 -18.40
CA LEU A 74 6.84 7.81 -19.48
C LEU A 74 7.52 8.30 -20.77
N LEU A 75 8.59 9.11 -20.65
CA LEU A 75 9.30 9.67 -21.79
C LEU A 75 10.22 8.63 -22.44
N LEU A 76 11.04 7.95 -21.63
CA LEU A 76 12.04 6.99 -22.12
C LEU A 76 11.48 5.57 -22.27
N LYS A 77 10.24 5.33 -21.84
CA LYS A 77 9.48 4.06 -21.98
C LYS A 77 10.21 2.84 -21.43
N HIS A 78 10.92 3.01 -20.33
CA HIS A 78 11.59 1.91 -19.64
C HIS A 78 11.06 1.77 -18.22
N ARG A 79 11.24 0.57 -17.66
CA ARG A 79 10.78 0.19 -16.33
C ARG A 79 11.96 -0.24 -15.47
N LEU A 80 11.86 0.04 -14.18
CA LEU A 80 12.85 -0.39 -13.20
C LEU A 80 12.11 -0.91 -11.97
N ARG A 81 12.49 -2.11 -11.54
CA ARG A 81 12.06 -2.67 -10.27
C ARG A 81 13.15 -2.47 -9.23
N ILE A 82 12.78 -1.96 -8.07
CA ILE A 82 13.72 -1.72 -6.97
C ILE A 82 13.26 -2.54 -5.79
N LYS A 83 14.17 -3.29 -5.19
CA LYS A 83 13.93 -4.16 -4.06
C LYS A 83 14.71 -3.66 -2.86
N VAL A 84 14.06 -3.54 -1.73
CA VAL A 84 14.64 -3.08 -0.49
C VAL A 84 14.40 -4.16 0.56
N PRO A 85 15.43 -4.89 0.99
CA PRO A 85 15.29 -5.84 2.09
C PRO A 85 15.13 -5.08 3.40
N VAL A 86 14.20 -5.52 4.24
CA VAL A 86 13.77 -4.89 5.49
C VAL A 86 13.76 -5.95 6.61
N PRO A 87 14.39 -5.68 7.76
CA PRO A 87 14.43 -6.60 8.89
C PRO A 87 13.07 -6.74 9.59
N GLU A 88 12.88 -7.84 10.30
CA GLU A 88 11.65 -8.11 11.06
C GLU A 88 11.59 -7.36 12.39
N GLU A 89 12.74 -7.15 13.05
CA GLU A 89 12.80 -6.52 14.38
C GLU A 89 12.28 -5.08 14.39
N ASP A 90 12.62 -4.31 13.35
CA ASP A 90 12.12 -2.95 13.14
C ASP A 90 11.84 -2.71 11.65
N PRO A 91 10.66 -3.08 11.14
CA PRO A 91 10.34 -2.98 9.73
C PRO A 91 9.95 -1.52 9.39
N VAL A 92 10.96 -0.66 9.28
CA VAL A 92 10.80 0.76 8.96
C VAL A 92 11.52 1.10 7.66
N VAL A 93 10.82 1.81 6.78
CA VAL A 93 11.34 2.30 5.50
C VAL A 93 11.02 3.79 5.35
N GLU A 94 11.80 4.55 4.60
CA GLU A 94 11.49 5.94 4.31
C GLU A 94 10.31 6.07 3.33
N SER A 95 9.38 6.97 3.65
CA SER A 95 8.25 7.29 2.75
C SER A 95 8.73 8.05 1.51
N LEU A 96 8.18 7.66 0.36
CA LEU A 96 8.30 8.27 -0.95
C LEU A 96 7.13 9.22 -1.29
N THR A 97 6.14 9.37 -0.39
CA THR A 97 5.03 10.33 -0.55
C THR A 97 5.47 11.76 -0.92
N PRO A 98 6.62 12.31 -0.44
CA PRO A 98 7.06 13.66 -0.85
C PRO A 98 7.53 13.72 -2.30
N LEU A 99 7.91 12.59 -2.90
CA LEU A 99 8.38 12.49 -4.29
C LEU A 99 7.22 12.15 -5.23
N TRP A 100 6.40 11.15 -4.89
CA TRP A 100 5.21 10.80 -5.65
C TRP A 100 4.00 10.78 -4.72
N ARG A 101 3.03 11.66 -5.01
CA ARG A 101 1.78 11.71 -4.22
C ARG A 101 0.98 10.39 -4.29
N GLY A 102 1.14 9.63 -5.37
CA GLY A 102 0.51 8.30 -5.52
C GLY A 102 1.06 7.24 -4.55
N ALA A 103 2.23 7.47 -3.94
CA ALA A 103 2.80 6.53 -2.97
C ALA A 103 1.97 6.44 -1.67
N ASP A 104 1.18 7.47 -1.34
CA ASP A 104 0.36 7.53 -0.12
C ASP A 104 -0.55 6.31 0.05
N TRP A 105 -1.24 5.90 -1.01
CA TRP A 105 -2.18 4.77 -0.94
C TRP A 105 -1.44 3.43 -0.87
N LEU A 106 -0.36 3.31 -1.64
CA LEU A 106 0.41 2.06 -1.76
C LEU A 106 1.22 1.79 -0.48
N GLU A 107 1.82 2.82 0.12
CA GLU A 107 2.52 2.71 1.40
C GLU A 107 1.55 2.34 2.53
N ARG A 108 0.33 2.88 2.53
CA ARG A 108 -0.74 2.47 3.47
C ARG A 108 -1.16 1.03 3.27
N GLU A 109 -1.31 0.57 2.03
CA GLU A 109 -1.62 -0.83 1.73
C GLU A 109 -0.53 -1.78 2.25
N VAL A 110 0.75 -1.46 2.00
CA VAL A 110 1.88 -2.26 2.51
C VAL A 110 1.89 -2.28 4.04
N TRP A 111 1.60 -1.16 4.70
CA TRP A 111 1.47 -1.14 6.15
C TRP A 111 0.28 -1.96 6.65
N ASP A 112 -0.89 -1.86 6.01
CA ASP A 112 -2.11 -2.56 6.42
C ASP A 112 -2.00 -4.09 6.23
N MET A 113 -1.31 -4.53 5.18
CA MET A 113 -1.17 -5.94 4.81
C MET A 113 0.05 -6.63 5.42
N PHE A 114 1.18 -5.93 5.55
CA PHE A 114 2.46 -6.49 6.01
C PHE A 114 3.00 -5.84 7.27
N GLY A 115 2.44 -4.72 7.75
CA GLY A 115 2.89 -4.06 8.98
C GLY A 115 4.23 -3.35 8.87
N ILE A 116 4.71 -3.07 7.67
CA ILE A 116 5.93 -2.29 7.43
C ILE A 116 5.59 -0.81 7.57
N ARG A 117 6.32 -0.09 8.43
CA ARG A 117 6.07 1.32 8.74
C ARG A 117 6.86 2.23 7.80
N PHE A 118 6.25 3.32 7.38
CA PHE A 118 6.89 4.32 6.52
C PHE A 118 7.19 5.61 7.29
N HIS A 119 8.47 5.93 7.47
CA HIS A 119 8.91 7.14 8.15
C HIS A 119 8.71 8.39 7.27
N GLY A 120 8.01 9.39 7.83
CA GLY A 120 7.68 10.63 7.12
C GLY A 120 6.42 10.54 6.24
N HIS A 121 5.62 9.49 6.38
CA HIS A 121 4.31 9.39 5.75
C HIS A 121 3.30 10.36 6.43
N PRO A 122 2.47 11.12 5.68
CA PRO A 122 1.55 12.10 6.26
C PRO A 122 0.41 11.48 7.07
N ASP A 123 -0.21 10.40 6.57
CA ASP A 123 -1.36 9.75 7.23
C ASP A 123 -1.31 8.21 7.10
N LEU A 124 -0.59 7.56 8.01
CA LEU A 124 -0.45 6.10 7.99
C LEU A 124 -1.59 5.44 8.80
N ARG A 125 -2.72 5.20 8.14
CA ARG A 125 -3.90 4.50 8.69
C ARG A 125 -4.34 3.35 7.80
N ARG A 126 -5.12 2.41 8.36
CA ARG A 126 -5.63 1.24 7.63
C ARG A 126 -6.48 1.74 6.45
N ILE A 127 -6.45 0.99 5.36
CA ILE A 127 -7.14 1.41 4.12
C ILE A 127 -7.96 0.28 3.52
N LEU A 128 -7.50 -0.96 3.61
CA LEU A 128 -8.21 -2.14 3.12
C LEU A 128 -8.97 -2.82 4.25
N LEU A 129 -8.39 -2.89 5.44
CA LEU A 129 -8.97 -3.55 6.59
C LEU A 129 -9.77 -2.57 7.45
N TYR A 130 -10.76 -3.11 8.16
CA TYR A 130 -11.51 -2.35 9.15
C TYR A 130 -10.63 -1.99 10.36
N GLU A 131 -11.01 -0.96 11.10
CA GLU A 131 -10.16 -0.34 12.13
C GLU A 131 -9.75 -1.32 13.24
N GLU A 132 -10.65 -2.22 13.62
CA GLU A 132 -10.47 -3.21 14.67
C GLU A 132 -9.76 -4.50 14.21
N PHE A 133 -9.32 -4.56 12.94
CA PHE A 133 -8.65 -5.75 12.42
C PHE A 133 -7.35 -6.03 13.18
N GLN A 134 -7.17 -7.29 13.62
CA GLN A 134 -5.99 -7.72 14.36
C GLN A 134 -5.03 -8.52 13.47
N GLY A 135 -3.81 -8.00 13.34
CA GLY A 135 -2.72 -8.60 12.57
C GLY A 135 -2.59 -8.05 11.14
N TYR A 136 -1.89 -8.84 10.31
CA TYR A 136 -1.40 -8.49 8.98
C TYR A 136 -1.60 -9.69 8.03
N PRO A 137 -2.67 -9.71 7.21
CA PRO A 137 -3.13 -10.90 6.48
C PRO A 137 -2.12 -11.50 5.50
N LEU A 138 -1.27 -10.68 4.87
CA LEU A 138 -0.37 -11.15 3.81
C LEU A 138 0.96 -11.70 4.35
N ARG A 139 1.18 -11.63 5.66
CA ARG A 139 2.33 -12.29 6.28
C ARG A 139 2.13 -13.80 6.32
N LYS A 140 3.23 -14.54 6.16
CA LYS A 140 3.22 -16.02 6.07
C LYS A 140 2.97 -16.71 7.42
N ASP A 141 3.15 -16.01 8.53
CA ASP A 141 2.79 -16.44 9.88
C ASP A 141 1.31 -16.24 10.21
N TYR A 142 0.56 -15.50 9.38
CA TYR A 142 -0.85 -15.24 9.63
C TYR A 142 -1.71 -16.48 9.40
N PRO A 143 -2.56 -16.91 10.36
CA PRO A 143 -3.41 -18.08 10.18
C PRO A 143 -4.55 -17.78 9.20
N VAL A 144 -4.60 -18.53 8.09
CA VAL A 144 -5.62 -18.36 7.04
C VAL A 144 -7.05 -18.52 7.57
N ASN A 145 -7.24 -19.40 8.55
CA ASN A 145 -8.55 -19.71 9.13
C ASN A 145 -8.85 -18.88 10.38
N GLN A 146 -8.08 -17.82 10.66
CA GLN A 146 -8.33 -16.99 11.84
C GLN A 146 -9.62 -16.20 11.68
N CYS A 147 -10.63 -16.55 12.46
CA CYS A 147 -11.85 -15.76 12.56
C CYS A 147 -11.53 -14.39 13.15
N GLN A 148 -11.99 -13.36 12.47
CA GLN A 148 -11.95 -11.99 12.97
C GLN A 148 -12.95 -11.80 14.11
N PRO A 149 -12.65 -10.92 15.09
CA PRO A 149 -13.62 -10.57 16.11
C PRO A 149 -14.86 -9.96 15.46
N LEU A 150 -16.05 -10.35 15.95
CA LEU A 150 -17.30 -9.74 15.54
C LEU A 150 -17.33 -8.30 16.05
N VAL A 151 -17.38 -7.35 15.12
CA VAL A 151 -17.55 -5.93 15.44
C VAL A 151 -19.04 -5.62 15.46
N PRO A 152 -19.55 -4.85 16.45
CA PRO A 152 -20.93 -4.39 16.42
C PRO A 152 -21.21 -3.57 15.16
N GLU A 153 -22.45 -3.63 14.68
CA GLU A 153 -22.88 -2.79 13.55
C GLU A 153 -22.68 -1.30 13.90
N ARG A 154 -22.00 -0.58 13.03
CA ARG A 154 -21.74 0.85 13.22
C ARG A 154 -22.97 1.64 12.80
N GLU A 155 -23.57 2.38 13.74
CA GLU A 155 -24.61 3.35 13.40
C GLU A 155 -24.00 4.49 12.57
N VAL A 156 -24.33 4.54 11.29
CA VAL A 156 -23.90 5.63 10.41
C VAL A 156 -24.96 6.73 10.48
N GLN A 157 -24.63 7.82 11.18
CA GLN A 157 -25.45 9.03 11.18
C GLN A 157 -25.48 9.59 9.74
N ASP A 158 -26.66 10.05 9.31
CA ASP A 158 -26.89 10.63 7.98
C ASP A 158 -26.68 9.70 6.77
N THR A 159 -26.84 8.38 6.92
CA THR A 159 -27.09 7.56 5.73
C THR A 159 -28.34 8.07 5.01
N PHE A 160 -28.24 8.25 3.70
CA PHE A 160 -29.35 8.58 2.80
C PHE A 160 -30.44 7.51 2.73
N VAL A 161 -30.66 6.74 3.79
CA VAL A 161 -31.89 5.98 4.06
C VAL A 161 -33.01 6.96 4.45
N ASP A 162 -33.20 7.91 3.54
CA ASP A 162 -34.44 8.21 2.87
C ASP A 162 -35.57 8.75 3.77
N GLN A 163 -35.62 10.08 3.91
CA GLN A 163 -36.84 10.80 4.31
C GLN A 163 -38.08 10.37 3.50
N ARG A 164 -37.92 9.83 2.27
CA ARG A 164 -39.00 9.20 1.48
C ARG A 164 -39.47 7.86 2.04
N SER A 165 -38.59 7.03 2.60
CA SER A 165 -38.96 5.75 3.21
C SER A 165 -39.75 5.96 4.51
N HIS A 166 -39.42 6.99 5.30
CA HIS A 166 -40.20 7.43 6.45
C HIS A 166 -41.61 7.88 6.06
N ASN A 167 -41.74 8.67 4.98
CA ASN A 167 -43.05 9.08 4.46
C ASN A 167 -43.89 7.91 3.96
N LYS A 168 -43.26 6.90 3.34
CA LYS A 168 -43.95 5.71 2.81
C LYS A 168 -44.48 4.79 3.91
N LEU A 169 -43.72 4.61 4.99
CA LEU A 169 -44.15 3.86 6.18
C LEU A 169 -45.31 4.56 6.91
N MET A 170 -45.25 5.88 7.08
CA MET A 170 -46.33 6.68 7.66
C MET A 170 -47.62 6.63 6.82
N GLN A 171 -47.49 6.73 5.48
CA GLN A 171 -48.63 6.60 4.56
C GLN A 171 -49.27 5.21 4.58
N LEU A 172 -48.46 4.15 4.68
CA LEU A 172 -48.95 2.77 4.80
C LEU A 172 -49.71 2.56 6.11
N GLN A 173 -49.20 3.08 7.24
CA GLN A 173 -49.87 2.98 8.54
C GLN A 173 -51.21 3.73 8.56
N HIS A 174 -51.29 4.91 7.93
CA HIS A 174 -52.53 5.66 7.80
C HIS A 174 -53.59 4.90 6.98
N ASN A 175 -53.19 4.29 5.86
CA ASN A 175 -54.08 3.54 4.97
C ASN A 175 -54.58 2.22 5.59
N ILE A 176 -53.75 1.56 6.40
CA ILE A 176 -54.14 0.34 7.13
C ILE A 176 -55.10 0.69 8.27
N GLY A 177 -54.86 1.80 8.99
CA GLY A 177 -55.76 2.30 10.04
C GLY A 177 -57.15 2.68 9.52
N ALA A 178 -57.23 3.30 8.33
CA ALA A 178 -58.49 3.69 7.70
C ALA A 178 -59.33 2.48 7.24
N LYS A 179 -58.71 1.39 6.79
CA LYS A 179 -59.40 0.14 6.39
C LYS A 179 -59.93 -0.69 7.55
N SER A 180 -59.54 -0.39 8.79
CA SER A 180 -60.01 -1.10 9.99
C SER A 180 -61.28 -0.50 10.62
N ARG A 181 -61.78 0.63 10.09
CA ARG A 181 -62.93 1.38 10.62
C ARG A 181 -64.15 1.45 9.67
N SER A 182 -64.18 0.62 8.64
CA SER A 182 -65.34 0.39 7.76
C SER A 182 -65.82 -1.03 7.89
#